data_AF-A0A968D7H9-F1
#
_entry.id   AF-A0A968D7H9-F1
#
_cell.length_a   1.000
_cell.length_b   1.000
_cell.length_c   1.000
_cell.angle_alpha   90.00
_cell.angle_beta   90.00
_cell.angle_gamma   90.00
#
_symmetry.space_group_name_H-M   'P 1'
#
loop_
_entity.id
_entity.type
_entity.pdbx_description
1 polymer ?
#
loop_
_entity_poly.entity_id
_entity_poly.type
_entity_poly.pdbx_seq_one_letter_code
_entity_poly.pdbx_strand_id
1 'polypeptide(L)'
;MSAASNTVTVTVDDAWAIPAPGQIVSYQFSTDVMSGSTDLALASLFSGSTVSVTFDYDNAAPAMTFSEHTEYTGGLFSLSGTVNGSSFSGFGGTAIVSDDRYAPPALQDMLQLGTDALNFAGYAEGSYTLVGVRIFWLEGQNNITDFLTNEDLPTALPSFEGRLALDFTPTATPGATSSVFFDGVFVTPY
;
A
#
# COMPACT_ATOMS: atom_id res chain seq x y z
N MET A 1 -36.74 -39.47 -11.96
CA MET A 1 -36.85 -37.99 -11.91
C MET A 1 -35.44 -37.45 -11.76
N SER A 2 -34.89 -36.84 -12.80
CA SER A 2 -33.53 -36.26 -12.82
C SER A 2 -33.69 -34.75 -12.71
N ALA A 3 -33.03 -34.15 -11.71
CA ALA A 3 -32.96 -32.70 -11.55
C ALA A 3 -31.93 -32.15 -12.54
N ALA A 4 -32.38 -31.25 -13.42
CA ALA A 4 -31.48 -30.52 -14.31
C ALA A 4 -30.67 -29.52 -13.49
N SER A 5 -29.34 -29.57 -13.60
CA SER A 5 -28.44 -28.55 -13.08
C SER A 5 -28.44 -27.39 -14.08
N ASN A 6 -28.93 -26.23 -13.65
CA ASN A 6 -28.79 -25.00 -14.42
C ASN A 6 -27.43 -24.39 -14.09
N THR A 7 -26.47 -24.57 -14.98
CA THR A 7 -25.21 -23.83 -14.95
C THR A 7 -25.47 -22.43 -15.49
N VAL A 8 -25.35 -21.41 -14.64
CA VAL A 8 -25.36 -20.01 -15.06
C VAL A 8 -23.94 -19.65 -15.49
N THR A 9 -23.73 -19.47 -16.78
CA THR A 9 -22.50 -18.88 -17.32
C THR A 9 -22.62 -17.37 -17.17
N VAL A 10 -21.84 -16.78 -16.26
CA VAL A 10 -21.68 -15.33 -16.18
C VAL A 10 -20.65 -14.95 -17.24
N THR A 11 -21.12 -14.33 -18.32
CA THR A 11 -20.24 -13.65 -19.27
C THR A 11 -19.88 -12.31 -18.65
N VAL A 12 -18.61 -12.14 -18.25
CA VAL A 12 -18.10 -10.82 -17.89
C VAL A 12 -17.97 -10.04 -19.19
N ASP A 13 -18.62 -8.88 -19.28
CA ASP A 13 -18.52 -7.97 -20.42
C ASP A 13 -17.08 -7.41 -20.44
N ASP A 14 -16.29 -7.75 -21.46
CA ASP A 14 -14.88 -7.37 -21.65
C ASP A 14 -14.66 -5.85 -21.87
N ALA A 15 -15.61 -5.00 -21.46
CA ALA A 15 -15.52 -3.54 -21.55
C ALA A 15 -14.59 -2.91 -20.48
N TRP A 16 -14.07 -3.72 -19.55
CA TRP A 16 -12.93 -3.38 -18.70
C TRP A 16 -11.84 -4.40 -19.00
N ALA A 17 -11.04 -4.15 -20.03
CA ALA A 17 -9.80 -4.90 -20.20
C ALA A 17 -9.02 -4.77 -18.90
N ILE A 18 -8.85 -5.88 -18.18
CA ILE A 18 -7.88 -5.96 -17.10
C ILE A 18 -6.54 -5.65 -17.80
N PRO A 19 -5.83 -4.58 -17.43
CA PRO A 19 -4.48 -4.34 -17.94
C PRO A 19 -3.68 -5.63 -17.79
N ALA A 20 -2.75 -5.91 -18.71
CA ALA A 20 -1.84 -7.03 -18.49
C ALA A 20 -1.29 -6.91 -17.06
N PRO A 21 -1.33 -7.98 -16.24
CA PRO A 21 -0.93 -7.89 -14.84
C PRO A 21 0.44 -7.24 -14.79
N GLY A 22 0.57 -6.24 -13.91
CA GLY A 22 1.83 -5.58 -13.68
C GLY A 22 2.80 -6.54 -13.00
N GLN A 23 3.81 -5.99 -12.33
CA GLN A 23 4.71 -6.85 -11.57
C GLN A 23 4.07 -7.23 -10.24
N ILE A 24 3.84 -8.54 -10.03
CA ILE A 24 3.42 -9.05 -8.72
C ILE A 24 4.64 -9.03 -7.80
N VAL A 25 4.56 -8.26 -6.72
CA VAL A 25 5.61 -8.15 -5.71
C VAL A 25 5.03 -8.44 -4.34
N SER A 26 5.77 -9.15 -3.48
CA SER A 26 5.37 -9.33 -2.08
C SER A 26 6.39 -8.81 -1.08
N TYR A 27 5.89 -8.50 0.11
CA TYR A 27 6.56 -7.76 1.16
C TYR A 27 6.34 -8.45 2.49
N GLN A 28 7.39 -8.45 3.32
CA GLN A 28 7.31 -8.87 4.71
C GLN A 28 7.80 -7.74 5.62
N PHE A 29 7.10 -7.54 6.74
CA PHE A 29 7.27 -6.40 7.63
C PHE A 29 7.59 -6.90 9.04
N SER A 30 8.69 -6.42 9.64
CA SER A 30 8.88 -6.52 11.09
C SER A 30 8.14 -5.36 11.75
N THR A 31 7.34 -5.62 12.79
CA THR A 31 6.46 -4.59 13.37
C THR A 31 7.05 -3.97 14.63
N ASP A 32 8.28 -3.47 14.54
CA ASP A 32 8.78 -2.60 15.59
C ASP A 32 8.07 -1.24 15.44
N VAL A 33 7.02 -1.06 16.25
CA VAL A 33 6.15 0.12 16.23
C VAL A 33 6.99 1.39 16.37
N MET A 34 6.82 2.30 15.42
CA MET A 34 7.65 3.49 15.28
C MET A 34 7.15 4.70 16.08
N SER A 35 8.09 5.55 16.50
CA SER A 35 7.79 6.91 16.94
C SER A 35 7.26 7.73 15.75
N GLY A 36 6.02 8.18 15.84
CA GLY A 36 5.32 8.86 14.73
C GLY A 36 3.90 8.34 14.50
N SER A 37 3.54 7.19 15.07
CA SER A 37 2.16 6.74 15.13
C SER A 37 1.29 7.76 15.85
N THR A 38 0.16 8.12 15.24
CA THR A 38 -0.70 9.21 15.76
C THR A 38 -1.53 8.77 16.96
N ASP A 39 -1.72 7.46 17.13
CA ASP A 39 -2.40 6.83 18.26
C ASP A 39 -1.50 5.72 18.83
N LEU A 40 -0.77 6.05 19.91
CA LEU A 40 0.18 5.12 20.53
C LEU A 40 -0.51 3.92 21.19
N ALA A 41 -1.76 4.07 21.64
CA ALA A 41 -2.52 2.97 22.24
C ALA A 41 -2.90 1.96 21.17
N LEU A 42 -3.44 2.43 20.04
CA LEU A 42 -3.68 1.59 18.87
C LEU A 42 -2.38 0.97 18.35
N ALA A 43 -1.32 1.75 18.22
CA ALA A 43 -0.03 1.25 17.75
C ALA A 43 0.53 0.13 18.64
N SER A 44 0.36 0.24 19.97
CA SER A 44 0.79 -0.79 20.91
C SER A 44 0.11 -2.15 20.73
N LEU A 45 -1.09 -2.20 20.12
CA LEU A 45 -1.77 -3.46 19.81
C LEU A 45 -1.01 -4.29 18.76
N PHE A 46 -0.17 -3.63 17.97
CA PHE A 46 0.60 -4.24 16.89
C PHE A 46 2.06 -4.51 17.27
N SER A 47 2.46 -4.24 18.51
CA SER A 47 3.83 -4.51 18.98
C SER A 47 4.14 -6.01 18.90
N GLY A 48 5.22 -6.37 18.21
CA GLY A 48 5.63 -7.77 18.01
C GLY A 48 4.74 -8.60 17.08
N SER A 49 3.82 -7.97 16.35
CA SER A 49 3.09 -8.62 15.26
C SER A 49 3.99 -8.92 14.05
N THR A 50 3.44 -9.58 13.05
CA THR A 50 4.03 -9.61 11.71
C THR A 50 2.99 -9.08 10.76
N VAL A 51 3.37 -8.11 9.94
CA VAL A 51 2.57 -7.72 8.79
C VAL A 51 3.18 -8.38 7.55
N SER A 52 2.35 -8.85 6.64
CA SER A 52 2.78 -9.38 5.34
C SER A 52 1.82 -8.84 4.30
N VAL A 53 2.32 -8.39 3.17
CA VAL A 53 1.52 -7.72 2.13
C VAL A 53 1.96 -8.19 0.76
N THR A 54 1.02 -8.35 -0.16
CA THR A 54 1.25 -8.69 -1.56
C THR A 54 0.46 -7.74 -2.44
N PHE A 55 1.08 -7.23 -3.50
CA PHE A 55 0.37 -6.44 -4.49
C PHE A 55 0.86 -6.57 -5.92
N ASP A 56 0.04 -6.04 -6.82
CA ASP A 56 0.34 -5.84 -8.24
C ASP A 56 0.32 -4.34 -8.52
N TYR A 57 1.32 -3.86 -9.26
CA TYR A 57 1.49 -2.46 -9.64
C TYR A 57 1.86 -2.32 -11.12
N ASP A 58 1.29 -1.32 -11.81
CA ASP A 58 1.60 -0.99 -13.20
C ASP A 58 2.37 0.32 -13.26
N ASN A 59 3.51 0.28 -13.94
CA ASN A 59 4.41 1.40 -14.13
C ASN A 59 4.41 1.97 -15.56
N ALA A 60 3.56 1.45 -16.45
CA ALA A 60 3.55 1.81 -17.87
C ALA A 60 2.74 3.08 -18.18
N ALA A 61 1.80 3.46 -17.30
CA ALA A 61 0.84 4.52 -17.58
C ALA A 61 0.71 5.52 -16.40
N PRO A 62 1.51 6.60 -16.38
CA PRO A 62 1.27 7.68 -15.43
C PRO A 62 -0.09 8.32 -15.68
N ALA A 63 -0.82 8.62 -14.61
CA ALA A 63 -2.09 9.31 -14.69
C ALA A 63 -1.90 10.82 -14.75
N MET A 64 -0.94 11.36 -14.00
CA MET A 64 -0.63 12.79 -13.98
C MET A 64 0.85 13.02 -13.68
N THR A 65 1.48 13.97 -14.36
CA THR A 65 2.83 14.42 -14.06
C THR A 65 2.80 15.89 -13.68
N PHE A 66 3.39 16.20 -12.53
CA PHE A 66 3.62 17.53 -12.03
C PHE A 66 5.11 17.89 -12.15
N SER A 67 5.47 19.13 -11.83
CA SER A 67 6.86 19.57 -11.87
C SER A 67 7.76 18.91 -10.82
N GLU A 68 7.19 18.27 -9.80
CA GLU A 68 7.92 17.71 -8.66
C GLU A 68 7.65 16.22 -8.46
N HIS A 69 6.63 15.65 -9.11
CA HIS A 69 6.22 14.26 -8.91
C HIS A 69 5.34 13.74 -10.05
N THR A 70 5.31 12.43 -10.22
CA THR A 70 4.38 11.71 -11.10
C THR A 70 3.46 10.81 -10.28
N GLU A 71 2.18 10.85 -10.61
CA GLU A 71 1.13 10.01 -10.03
C GLU A 71 0.67 8.95 -11.03
N TYR A 72 0.54 7.71 -10.57
CA TYR A 72 0.03 6.57 -11.32
C TYR A 72 -1.26 6.10 -10.65
N THR A 73 -2.40 6.60 -11.14
CA THR A 73 -3.73 6.14 -10.71
C THR A 73 -3.99 4.76 -11.26
N GLY A 74 -4.37 3.81 -10.40
CA GLY A 74 -4.39 2.39 -10.78
C GLY A 74 -3.00 1.77 -10.78
N GLY A 75 -1.97 2.48 -10.32
CA GLY A 75 -0.63 1.93 -10.06
C GLY A 75 -0.60 0.90 -8.93
N LEU A 76 -1.74 0.50 -8.38
CA LEU A 76 -1.88 -0.60 -7.43
C LEU A 76 -3.23 -1.29 -7.70
N PHE A 77 -3.24 -2.57 -8.10
CA PHE A 77 -4.47 -3.25 -8.49
C PHE A 77 -5.07 -4.11 -7.38
N SER A 78 -4.24 -4.95 -6.78
CA SER A 78 -4.64 -5.82 -5.68
C SER A 78 -3.68 -5.60 -4.53
N LEU A 79 -4.18 -5.42 -3.32
CA LEU A 79 -3.41 -5.42 -2.10
C LEU A 79 -4.02 -6.46 -1.18
N SER A 80 -3.23 -7.38 -0.66
CA SER A 80 -3.68 -8.30 0.38
C SER A 80 -2.62 -8.47 1.43
N GLY A 81 -3.02 -8.79 2.64
CA GLY A 81 -2.06 -8.99 3.70
C GLY A 81 -2.64 -9.61 4.95
N THR A 82 -1.77 -9.78 5.94
CA THR A 82 -2.15 -10.24 7.27
C THR A 82 -1.51 -9.38 8.32
N VAL A 83 -2.26 -9.03 9.36
CA VAL A 83 -1.76 -8.41 10.60
C VAL A 83 -2.14 -9.32 11.76
N ASN A 84 -1.16 -9.81 12.52
CA ASN A 84 -1.40 -10.67 13.67
C ASN A 84 -2.31 -11.89 13.35
N GLY A 85 -2.13 -12.48 12.16
CA GLY A 85 -2.92 -13.63 11.68
C GLY A 85 -4.30 -13.29 11.10
N SER A 86 -4.76 -12.04 11.20
CA SER A 86 -6.00 -11.59 10.56
C SER A 86 -5.72 -11.05 9.16
N SER A 87 -6.53 -11.46 8.19
CA SER A 87 -6.35 -11.07 6.79
C SER A 87 -7.04 -9.76 6.45
N PHE A 88 -6.47 -9.04 5.50
CA PHE A 88 -7.10 -7.90 4.85
C PHE A 88 -6.89 -7.96 3.34
N SER A 89 -7.78 -7.32 2.61
CA SER A 89 -7.59 -7.10 1.18
C SER A 89 -8.21 -5.79 0.75
N GLY A 90 -7.52 -5.09 -0.15
CA GLY A 90 -8.05 -3.96 -0.88
C GLY A 90 -7.77 -4.09 -2.37
N PHE A 91 -8.50 -3.32 -3.15
CA PHE A 91 -8.31 -3.24 -4.60
C PHE A 91 -8.20 -1.79 -5.01
N GLY A 92 -7.38 -1.51 -6.03
CA GLY A 92 -7.16 -0.16 -6.50
C GLY A 92 -6.34 0.70 -5.54
N GLY A 93 -5.59 1.62 -6.12
CA GLY A 93 -4.75 2.54 -5.39
C GLY A 93 -3.90 3.39 -6.32
N THR A 94 -3.01 4.14 -5.70
CA THR A 94 -2.14 5.10 -6.36
C THR A 94 -0.68 4.78 -6.06
N ALA A 95 0.17 4.99 -7.06
CA ALA A 95 1.59 5.14 -6.85
C ALA A 95 1.98 6.61 -7.05
N ILE A 96 2.90 7.10 -6.23
CA ILE A 96 3.46 8.46 -6.36
C ILE A 96 4.98 8.32 -6.34
N VAL A 97 5.62 8.95 -7.33
CA VAL A 97 7.08 8.97 -7.50
C VAL A 97 7.52 10.42 -7.55
N SER A 98 8.56 10.76 -6.81
CA SER A 98 9.08 12.12 -6.69
C SER A 98 10.60 11.99 -6.62
N ASP A 99 11.27 12.41 -7.68
CA ASP A 99 12.73 12.52 -7.75
C ASP A 99 13.10 13.91 -7.29
N ASP A 100 14.07 14.03 -6.38
CA ASP A 100 14.60 15.34 -5.98
C ASP A 100 13.52 16.35 -5.50
N ARG A 101 12.46 15.87 -4.84
CA ARG A 101 11.39 16.76 -4.37
C ARG A 101 11.91 17.68 -3.29
N TYR A 102 11.66 18.98 -3.42
CA TYR A 102 12.03 19.92 -2.36
C TYR A 102 11.20 19.70 -1.08
N ALA A 103 11.84 19.09 -0.07
CA ALA A 103 11.30 18.84 1.26
C ALA A 103 12.28 19.39 2.31
N PRO A 104 12.13 20.67 2.73
CA PRO A 104 13.09 21.34 3.59
C PRO A 104 13.54 20.48 4.78
N PRO A 105 14.86 20.33 5.00
CA PRO A 105 15.96 21.15 4.47
C PRO A 105 16.64 20.66 3.18
N ALA A 106 16.18 19.57 2.55
CA ALA A 106 16.87 18.93 1.42
C ALA A 106 15.93 18.62 0.25
N LEU A 107 16.50 18.18 -0.87
CA LEU A 107 15.74 17.40 -1.83
C LEU A 107 15.58 15.99 -1.28
N GLN A 108 14.44 15.36 -1.56
CA GLN A 108 14.13 14.03 -1.08
C GLN A 108 13.44 13.22 -2.16
N ASP A 109 14.00 12.06 -2.44
CA ASP A 109 13.29 11.04 -3.19
C ASP A 109 12.13 10.46 -2.39
N MET A 110 11.01 10.28 -3.06
CA MET A 110 9.83 9.64 -2.52
C MET A 110 9.24 8.65 -3.52
N LEU A 111 9.02 7.43 -3.04
CA LEU A 111 8.17 6.45 -3.67
C LEU A 111 7.09 6.02 -2.68
N GLN A 112 5.83 6.21 -3.04
CA GLN A 112 4.69 5.81 -2.23
C GLN A 112 3.76 4.91 -3.04
N LEU A 113 3.28 3.84 -2.42
CA LEU A 113 2.18 3.00 -2.91
C LEU A 113 1.07 3.00 -1.86
N GLY A 114 -0.16 3.31 -2.24
CA GLY A 114 -1.26 3.41 -1.29
C GLY A 114 -2.58 2.96 -1.87
N THR A 115 -3.40 2.31 -1.05
CA THR A 115 -4.78 2.00 -1.44
C THR A 115 -5.68 3.21 -1.32
N ASP A 116 -6.69 3.27 -2.18
CA ASP A 116 -7.75 4.26 -2.05
C ASP A 116 -8.62 3.95 -0.82
N ALA A 117 -8.95 4.98 -0.04
CA ALA A 117 -9.57 4.91 1.28
C ALA A 117 -10.99 4.29 1.34
N LEU A 118 -11.49 3.76 0.22
CA LEU A 118 -12.84 3.22 0.06
C LEU A 118 -12.87 1.73 -0.30
N ASN A 119 -11.72 1.12 -0.60
CA ASN A 119 -11.68 -0.22 -1.18
C ASN A 119 -11.15 -1.30 -0.23
N PHE A 120 -11.14 -1.05 1.07
CA PHE A 120 -10.59 -1.98 2.05
C PHE A 120 -11.67 -2.83 2.73
N ALA A 121 -11.53 -4.15 2.64
CA ALA A 121 -12.39 -5.10 3.30
C ALA A 121 -11.62 -5.93 4.34
N GLY A 122 -12.30 -6.25 5.44
CA GLY A 122 -11.99 -7.46 6.21
C GLY A 122 -11.11 -7.32 7.44
N TYR A 123 -10.66 -6.12 7.85
CA TYR A 123 -9.85 -5.99 9.08
C TYR A 123 -10.35 -4.94 10.06
N ALA A 124 -10.62 -5.41 11.28
CA ALA A 124 -10.92 -4.59 12.44
C ALA A 124 -10.07 -5.08 13.63
N GLU A 125 -9.58 -4.14 14.42
CA GLU A 125 -8.79 -4.39 15.62
C GLU A 125 -9.46 -3.64 16.79
N GLY A 126 -10.07 -4.38 17.72
CA GLY A 126 -10.88 -3.81 18.79
C GLY A 126 -12.00 -2.89 18.26
N SER A 127 -11.93 -1.59 18.59
CA SER A 127 -12.89 -0.57 18.15
C SER A 127 -12.49 0.16 16.87
N TYR A 128 -11.47 -0.30 16.15
CA TYR A 128 -10.93 0.36 14.97
C TYR A 128 -11.14 -0.49 13.72
N THR A 129 -11.44 0.16 12.60
CA THR A 129 -11.54 -0.46 11.27
C THR A 129 -10.39 0.03 10.41
N LEU A 130 -9.68 -0.87 9.72
CA LEU A 130 -8.65 -0.51 8.76
C LEU A 130 -9.30 0.09 7.51
N VAL A 131 -8.85 1.27 7.11
CA VAL A 131 -9.39 2.04 5.98
C VAL A 131 -8.35 2.37 4.91
N GLY A 132 -7.07 2.14 5.18
CA GLY A 132 -6.02 2.38 4.20
C GLY A 132 -4.72 1.69 4.57
N VAL A 133 -3.96 1.35 3.55
CA VAL A 133 -2.59 0.85 3.68
C VAL A 133 -1.72 1.63 2.72
N ARG A 134 -0.59 2.12 3.23
CA ARG A 134 0.39 2.88 2.46
C ARG A 134 1.80 2.38 2.74
N ILE A 135 2.62 2.28 1.71
CA ILE A 135 4.01 1.85 1.77
C ILE A 135 4.84 2.98 1.18
N PHE A 136 5.96 3.32 1.82
CA PHE A 136 6.80 4.46 1.45
C PHE A 136 8.28 4.10 1.48
N TRP A 137 9.02 4.62 0.51
CA TRP A 137 10.47 4.80 0.58
C TRP A 137 10.74 6.30 0.50
N LEU A 138 11.49 6.82 1.47
CA LEU A 138 11.74 8.24 1.65
C LEU A 138 13.24 8.45 1.86
N GLU A 139 13.86 9.27 1.02
CA GLU A 139 15.25 9.67 1.24
C GLU A 139 15.43 10.32 2.62
N GLY A 140 16.55 10.00 3.28
CA GLY A 140 16.88 10.46 4.62
C GLY A 140 16.19 9.68 5.74
N GLN A 141 15.18 8.88 5.45
CA GLN A 141 14.64 7.92 6.42
C GLN A 141 15.59 6.73 6.53
N ASN A 142 15.91 6.27 7.75
CA ASN A 142 16.71 5.04 7.97
C ASN A 142 18.05 4.97 7.20
N ASN A 143 18.66 6.12 6.92
CA ASN A 143 19.86 6.26 6.09
C ASN A 143 19.66 5.83 4.62
N ILE A 144 18.42 5.80 4.12
CA ILE A 144 18.12 5.73 2.70
C ILE A 144 18.74 6.97 2.04
N THR A 145 19.63 6.73 1.10
CA THR A 145 20.19 7.78 0.23
C THR A 145 19.29 7.96 -0.99
N ASP A 146 19.54 9.02 -1.76
CA ASP A 146 19.14 9.15 -3.16
C ASP A 146 19.10 7.77 -3.87
N PHE A 147 17.93 7.45 -4.43
CA PHE A 147 17.56 6.14 -4.98
C PHE A 147 16.69 6.21 -6.23
N LEU A 148 16.18 7.38 -6.59
CA LEU A 148 15.52 7.63 -7.86
C LEU A 148 16.49 8.34 -8.80
N THR A 149 16.14 8.35 -10.09
CA THR A 149 16.93 9.08 -11.10
C THR A 149 16.04 9.93 -12.00
N ASN A 150 14.73 9.83 -11.79
CA ASN A 150 13.64 10.50 -12.48
C ASN A 150 12.30 10.14 -11.80
N GLU A 151 11.21 10.75 -12.26
CA GLU A 151 9.85 10.52 -11.77
C GLU A 151 9.13 9.33 -12.44
N ASP A 152 9.87 8.40 -13.05
CA ASP A 152 9.29 7.18 -13.60
C ASP A 152 9.07 6.14 -12.49
N LEU A 153 7.93 5.45 -12.48
CA LEU A 153 7.69 4.38 -11.52
C LEU A 153 8.63 3.21 -11.79
N PRO A 154 9.49 2.80 -10.82
CA PRO A 154 10.51 1.81 -11.09
C PRO A 154 9.91 0.47 -11.53
N THR A 155 10.54 -0.15 -12.53
CA THR A 155 10.23 -1.54 -12.92
C THR A 155 10.62 -2.55 -11.85
N ALA A 156 11.38 -2.18 -10.84
CA ALA A 156 11.63 -3.01 -9.67
C ALA A 156 11.64 -2.10 -8.45
N LEU A 157 10.90 -2.49 -7.41
CA LEU A 157 10.79 -1.67 -6.22
C LEU A 157 12.08 -1.77 -5.36
N PRO A 158 12.46 -0.71 -4.63
CA PRO A 158 13.70 -0.70 -3.88
C PRO A 158 13.79 -1.84 -2.86
N SER A 159 14.96 -2.47 -2.70
CA SER A 159 15.15 -3.63 -1.82
C SER A 159 15.54 -3.27 -0.37
N PHE A 160 15.75 -1.98 -0.08
CA PHE A 160 16.08 -1.50 1.27
C PHE A 160 14.82 -1.23 2.10
N GLU A 161 15.03 -1.02 3.40
CA GLU A 161 13.96 -0.85 4.38
C GLU A 161 13.08 0.37 4.07
N GLY A 162 11.79 0.14 3.80
CA GLY A 162 10.78 1.18 3.69
C GLY A 162 9.99 1.40 4.99
N ARG A 163 8.87 2.12 4.87
CA ARG A 163 7.83 2.31 5.92
C ARG A 163 6.49 1.76 5.46
N LEU A 164 5.77 1.13 6.37
CA LEU A 164 4.35 0.83 6.25
C LEU A 164 3.54 1.76 7.14
N ALA A 165 2.43 2.27 6.61
CA ALA A 165 1.36 2.87 7.39
C ALA A 165 0.08 2.07 7.23
N LEU A 166 -0.55 1.77 8.37
CA LEU A 166 -1.90 1.24 8.44
C LEU A 166 -2.81 2.35 9.00
N ASP A 167 -3.80 2.75 8.21
CA ASP A 167 -4.72 3.82 8.54
C ASP A 167 -6.03 3.25 9.07
N PHE A 168 -6.43 3.68 10.26
CA PHE A 168 -7.60 3.18 10.97
C PHE A 168 -8.59 4.29 11.26
N THR A 169 -9.88 3.96 11.24
CA THR A 169 -10.93 4.84 11.75
C THR A 169 -11.66 4.22 12.95
N PRO A 170 -12.03 4.99 13.99
CA PRO A 170 -12.86 4.49 15.06
C PRO A 170 -14.24 4.06 14.55
N THR A 171 -14.66 2.85 14.89
CA THR A 171 -15.96 2.28 14.46
C THR A 171 -17.15 3.10 14.97
N ALA A 172 -17.01 3.68 16.17
CA ALA A 172 -18.07 4.49 16.78
C ALA A 172 -18.22 5.89 16.15
N THR A 173 -17.15 6.41 15.53
CA THR A 173 -17.12 7.75 14.93
C THR A 173 -16.33 7.72 13.62
N PRO A 174 -16.90 7.15 12.54
CA PRO A 174 -16.22 7.07 11.25
C PRO A 174 -15.83 8.47 10.75
N GLY A 175 -14.57 8.62 10.33
CA GLY A 175 -14.05 9.84 9.70
C GLY A 175 -12.84 10.47 10.41
N ALA A 176 -12.61 10.19 11.70
CA ALA A 176 -11.30 10.43 12.30
C ALA A 176 -10.36 9.29 11.88
N THR A 177 -9.16 9.63 11.39
CA THR A 177 -8.18 8.62 10.94
C THR A 177 -6.94 8.68 11.82
N SER A 178 -6.51 7.54 12.34
CA SER A 178 -5.24 7.33 13.03
C SER A 178 -4.32 6.47 12.16
N SER A 179 -3.06 6.85 12.05
CA SER A 179 -2.04 6.07 11.32
C SER A 179 -1.12 5.36 12.31
N VAL A 180 -0.92 4.07 12.09
CA VAL A 180 0.10 3.25 12.75
C VAL A 180 1.24 3.01 11.78
N PHE A 181 2.47 3.33 12.17
CA PHE A 181 3.65 3.19 11.33
C PHE A 181 4.58 2.06 11.78
N PHE A 182 5.17 1.37 10.81
CA PHE A 182 6.18 0.33 10.99
C PHE A 182 7.34 0.58 10.02
N ASP A 183 8.57 0.49 10.51
CA ASP A 183 9.80 0.56 9.70
C ASP A 183 10.40 -0.84 9.51
N GLY A 184 11.49 -0.95 8.74
CA GLY A 184 12.15 -2.24 8.50
C GLY A 184 11.46 -3.11 7.45
N VAL A 185 10.81 -2.47 6.46
CA VAL A 185 10.06 -3.16 5.40
C VAL A 185 11.00 -3.66 4.31
N PHE A 186 11.12 -4.98 4.13
CA PHE A 186 11.89 -5.55 3.02
C PHE A 186 10.99 -6.02 1.89
N VAL A 187 11.49 -5.81 0.66
CA VAL A 187 10.84 -6.22 -0.58
C VAL A 187 11.47 -7.51 -1.06
N THR A 188 10.65 -8.54 -1.30
CA THR A 188 11.13 -9.74 -1.98
C THR A 188 10.35 -9.89 -3.29
N PRO A 189 10.96 -9.55 -4.44
CA PRO A 189 10.36 -9.86 -5.73
C PRO A 189 10.26 -11.38 -5.90
N TYR A 190 9.18 -11.86 -6.52
CA TYR A 190 8.96 -13.27 -6.86
C TYR A 190 9.15 -13.51 -8.36
#